data_AF-A0A7J4LH36-F1
#
_entry.id   AF-A0A7J4LH36-F1
#
_cell.length_a   1.000
_cell.length_b   1.000
_cell.length_c   1.000
_cell.angle_alpha   90.00
_cell.angle_beta   90.00
_cell.angle_gamma   90.00
#
_symmetry.space_group_name_H-M   'P 1'
#
loop_
_entity.id
_entity.type
_entity.pdbx_description
1 polymer ?
#
loop_
_entity_poly.entity_id
_entity_poly.type
_entity_poly.pdbx_seq_one_letter_code
_entity_poly.pdbx_strand_id
1 'polypeptide(L)'
;MAFIRIKKIKGIEYAYIVENSWQENKVRQKVKKYLGKVYKFERKKFENEEHELTSFIEFVSDELEHYLAVVDSKKILLDIVRWELNNHGFKQDEKNIQLWKNEVCRFNEKLIAVTNDSKADVTFGFNDGLLNTFKLRKLLRLNYAGEEQEVGYKIAKDLVELGLKVPKELFIGLFQKMY
;
A
#
# COMPACT_ATOMS: atom_id res chain seq x y z
N MET A 1 3.86 -13.32 16.50
CA MET A 1 3.90 -12.25 15.47
C MET A 1 3.13 -12.72 14.26
N ALA A 2 2.19 -11.90 13.80
CA ALA A 2 1.41 -12.18 12.60
C ALA A 2 2.09 -11.61 11.35
N PHE A 3 1.98 -12.30 10.23
CA PHE A 3 2.50 -11.86 8.93
C PHE A 3 1.53 -12.25 7.81
N ILE A 4 1.68 -11.66 6.62
CA ILE A 4 0.86 -12.03 5.46
C ILE A 4 1.53 -13.18 4.71
N ARG A 5 0.76 -14.22 4.39
CA ARG A 5 1.16 -15.35 3.55
C ARG A 5 0.27 -15.43 2.33
N ILE A 6 0.88 -15.58 1.15
CA ILE A 6 0.17 -15.91 -0.09
C ILE A 6 0.05 -17.44 -0.17
N LYS A 7 -1.15 -17.92 -0.53
CA LYS A 7 -1.39 -19.33 -0.88
C LYS A 7 -1.94 -19.42 -2.29
N LYS A 8 -1.50 -20.43 -3.04
CA LYS A 8 -1.99 -20.72 -4.40
C LYS A 8 -2.97 -21.88 -4.34
N ILE A 9 -4.21 -21.65 -4.76
CA ILE A 9 -5.30 -22.65 -4.80
C ILE A 9 -5.84 -22.69 -6.22
N LYS A 10 -5.75 -23.84 -6.89
CA LYS A 10 -6.15 -24.01 -8.30
C LYS A 10 -5.57 -22.94 -9.23
N GLY A 11 -4.30 -22.60 -9.04
CA GLY A 11 -3.60 -21.58 -9.84
C GLY A 11 -3.82 -20.14 -9.38
N ILE A 12 -4.80 -19.86 -8.52
CA ILE A 12 -5.15 -18.51 -8.07
C ILE A 12 -4.48 -18.21 -6.73
N GLU A 13 -3.93 -17.01 -6.59
CA GLU A 13 -3.27 -16.55 -5.38
C GLU A 13 -4.23 -15.83 -4.43
N TYR A 14 -4.07 -16.10 -3.14
CA TYR A 14 -4.91 -15.58 -2.06
C TYR A 14 -4.05 -15.18 -0.88
N ALA A 15 -4.34 -14.02 -0.28
CA ALA A 15 -3.59 -13.49 0.85
C ALA A 15 -4.29 -13.81 2.18
N TYR A 16 -3.49 -14.16 3.19
CA TYR A 16 -3.96 -14.47 4.54
C TYR A 16 -3.05 -13.83 5.59
N ILE A 17 -3.62 -13.32 6.67
CA ILE A 17 -2.87 -13.08 7.91
C ILE A 17 -2.72 -14.42 8.61
N VAL A 18 -1.48 -14.80 8.90
CA VAL A 18 -1.12 -16.01 9.64
C VAL A 18 -0.28 -15.65 10.85
N GLU A 19 -0.38 -16.46 11.90
CA GLU A 19 0.45 -16.35 13.09
C GLU A 19 1.07 -17.71 13.42
N ASN A 20 2.32 -17.70 13.85
CA ASN A 20 3.00 -18.90 14.35
C ASN A 20 2.51 -19.22 15.78
N SER A 21 2.18 -20.48 16.03
CA SER A 21 1.80 -21.04 17.33
C SER A 21 2.62 -22.30 17.62
N TRP A 22 3.15 -22.45 18.82
CA TRP A 22 3.89 -23.63 19.25
C TRP A 22 2.95 -24.68 19.83
N GLN A 23 3.08 -25.93 19.41
CA GLN A 23 2.37 -27.07 19.99
C GLN A 23 3.31 -28.28 19.98
N GLU A 24 3.58 -28.86 21.15
CA GLU A 24 4.39 -30.09 21.32
C GLU A 24 5.73 -30.02 20.55
N ASN A 25 6.50 -28.95 20.78
CA ASN A 25 7.79 -28.67 20.12
C ASN A 25 7.72 -28.49 18.59
N LYS A 26 6.53 -28.39 17.99
CA LYS A 26 6.34 -28.09 16.57
C LYS A 26 5.74 -26.69 16.39
N VAL A 27 6.27 -25.95 15.43
CA VAL A 27 5.67 -24.67 14.99
C VAL A 27 4.53 -24.97 14.03
N ARG A 28 3.32 -24.56 14.38
CA ARG A 28 2.14 -24.56 13.52
C ARG A 28 1.79 -23.13 13.10
N GLN A 29 1.17 -22.98 11.94
CA GLN A 29 0.66 -21.68 11.48
C GLN A 29 -0.88 -21.66 11.56
N LYS A 30 -1.41 -20.70 12.33
CA LYS A 30 -2.85 -20.46 12.42
C LYS A 30 -3.24 -19.30 11.51
N VAL A 31 -4.21 -19.53 10.63
CA VAL A 31 -4.82 -18.46 9.82
C VAL A 31 -5.67 -17.60 10.74
N LYS A 32 -5.42 -16.29 10.75
CA LYS A 32 -6.16 -15.29 11.53
C LYS A 32 -7.22 -14.59 10.69
N LYS A 33 -6.90 -14.27 9.44
CA LYS A 33 -7.80 -13.51 8.57
C LYS A 33 -7.51 -13.83 7.10
N TYR A 34 -8.56 -13.93 6.30
CA TYR A 34 -8.48 -13.93 4.84
C TYR A 34 -8.48 -12.47 4.33
N LEU A 35 -7.56 -12.13 3.43
CA LEU A 35 -7.37 -10.78 2.88
C LEU A 35 -7.79 -10.65 1.42
N GLY A 36 -8.43 -11.68 0.87
CA GLY A 36 -8.92 -11.67 -0.50
C GLY A 36 -7.98 -12.31 -1.51
N LYS A 37 -8.44 -12.32 -2.76
CA LYS A 37 -7.67 -12.72 -3.94
C LYS A 37 -6.56 -11.70 -4.19
N VAL A 38 -5.38 -12.18 -4.59
CA VAL A 38 -4.24 -11.33 -4.95
C VAL A 38 -4.34 -10.98 -6.44
N TYR A 39 -4.33 -9.69 -6.74
CA TYR A 39 -4.17 -9.15 -8.08
C TYR A 39 -2.77 -8.55 -8.18
N LYS A 40 -1.94 -9.07 -9.07
CA LYS A 40 -0.57 -8.57 -9.30
C LYS A 40 -0.60 -7.56 -10.42
N PHE A 41 0.06 -6.43 -10.20
CA PHE A 41 0.13 -5.34 -11.17
C PHE A 41 1.59 -5.09 -11.54
N GLU A 42 1.89 -5.12 -12.82
CA GLU A 42 3.18 -4.67 -13.31
C GLU A 42 3.20 -3.14 -13.33
N ARG A 43 4.37 -2.57 -13.05
CA ARG A 43 4.56 -1.13 -13.20
C ARG A 43 4.51 -0.81 -14.70
N LYS A 44 3.91 0.32 -15.08
CA LYS A 44 3.91 0.77 -16.48
C LYS A 44 5.35 0.76 -17.01
N LYS A 45 5.60 -0.05 -18.03
CA LYS A 45 6.81 -0.01 -18.85
C LYS A 45 6.47 0.83 -20.08
N PHE A 46 7.22 1.88 -20.33
CA PHE A 46 7.08 2.66 -21.55
C PHE A 46 7.86 1.93 -22.64
N GLU A 47 7.15 1.36 -23.62
CA GLU A 47 7.77 0.57 -24.68
C GLU A 47 8.44 1.43 -25.75
N ASN A 48 8.08 2.72 -25.90
CA ASN A 48 8.76 3.68 -26.77
C ASN A 48 8.56 5.12 -26.25
N GLU A 49 9.68 5.84 -26.05
CA GLU A 49 9.87 7.31 -25.99
C GLU A 49 9.07 8.20 -24.97
N GLU A 50 9.87 8.93 -24.18
CA GLU A 50 9.64 10.23 -23.49
C GLU A 50 8.68 10.40 -22.30
N HIS A 51 7.76 9.50 -21.99
CA HIS A 51 7.00 9.66 -20.75
C HIS A 51 7.70 8.96 -19.57
N GLU A 52 8.54 9.69 -18.84
CA GLU A 52 9.03 9.24 -17.54
C GLU A 52 7.86 8.96 -16.59
N LEU A 53 8.06 8.02 -15.66
CA LEU A 53 7.15 7.88 -14.53
C LEU A 53 7.07 9.23 -13.83
N THR A 54 5.87 9.81 -13.80
CA THR A 54 5.63 11.10 -13.15
C THR A 54 6.24 11.09 -11.75
N SER A 55 7.15 12.01 -11.48
CA SER A 55 7.73 12.14 -10.15
C SER A 55 6.61 12.40 -9.13
N PHE A 56 6.83 12.09 -7.85
CA PHE A 56 5.80 12.36 -6.83
C PHE A 56 5.41 13.84 -6.81
N ILE A 57 6.39 14.73 -7.06
CA ILE A 57 6.21 16.19 -7.08
C ILE A 57 5.33 16.64 -8.24
N GLU A 58 5.61 16.15 -9.46
CA GLU A 58 4.73 16.40 -10.60
C GLU A 58 3.31 15.87 -10.35
N PHE A 59 3.19 14.70 -9.70
CA PHE A 59 1.91 14.09 -9.40
C PHE A 59 1.04 14.95 -8.46
N VAL A 60 1.65 15.57 -7.44
CA VAL A 60 0.92 16.50 -6.55
C VAL A 60 0.84 17.92 -7.11
N SER A 61 1.60 18.23 -8.16
CA SER A 61 1.65 19.54 -8.83
C SER A 61 1.94 20.71 -7.86
N ASP A 62 2.89 20.48 -6.95
CA ASP A 62 3.29 21.42 -5.90
C ASP A 62 4.80 21.29 -5.64
N GLU A 63 5.40 22.24 -4.93
CA GLU A 63 6.78 22.12 -4.45
C GLU A 63 6.84 21.24 -3.20
N LEU A 64 7.88 20.38 -3.08
CA LEU A 64 7.96 19.41 -2.00
C LEU A 64 7.91 20.05 -0.61
N GLU A 65 8.65 21.14 -0.41
CA GLU A 65 8.72 21.83 0.89
C GLU A 65 7.39 22.47 1.27
N HIS A 66 6.73 23.14 0.32
CA HIS A 66 5.42 23.74 0.52
C HIS A 66 4.36 22.68 0.81
N TYR A 67 4.34 21.61 0.01
CA TYR A 67 3.44 20.47 0.20
C TYR A 67 3.60 19.83 1.58
N LEU A 68 4.85 19.58 1.99
CA LEU A 68 5.16 19.05 3.31
C LEU A 68 4.84 20.06 4.43
N ALA A 69 4.84 21.37 4.21
CA ALA A 69 4.45 22.31 5.26
C ALA A 69 2.93 22.26 5.54
N VAL A 70 2.12 22.19 4.48
CA VAL A 70 0.66 22.36 4.55
C VAL A 70 -0.10 21.05 4.80
N VAL A 71 0.35 19.95 4.21
CA VAL A 71 -0.41 18.70 4.17
C VAL A 71 -0.14 17.82 5.39
N ASP A 72 -1.16 17.17 5.93
CA ASP A 72 -1.00 16.25 7.06
C ASP A 72 -0.42 14.88 6.65
N SER A 73 0.12 14.13 7.61
CA SER A 73 0.75 12.83 7.35
C SER A 73 -0.18 11.79 6.75
N LYS A 74 -1.48 11.81 7.11
CA LYS A 74 -2.46 10.86 6.57
C LYS A 74 -2.71 11.15 5.09
N LYS A 75 -2.83 12.42 4.72
CA LYS A 75 -3.02 12.84 3.34
C LYS A 75 -1.78 12.54 2.51
N ILE A 76 -0.58 12.80 3.03
CA ILE A 76 0.68 12.39 2.38
C ILE A 76 0.71 10.88 2.10
N LEU A 77 0.35 10.04 3.08
CA LEU A 77 0.29 8.59 2.90
C LEU A 77 -0.72 8.15 1.84
N LEU A 78 -1.92 8.76 1.82
CA LEU A 78 -2.91 8.49 0.79
C LEU A 78 -2.41 8.92 -0.59
N ASP A 79 -1.67 10.02 -0.68
CA ASP A 79 -1.15 10.55 -1.93
C ASP A 79 -0.03 9.67 -2.49
N ILE A 80 0.82 9.10 -1.61
CA ILE A 80 1.78 8.06 -1.98
C ILE A 80 1.05 6.83 -2.55
N VAL A 81 -0.03 6.38 -1.91
CA VAL A 81 -0.84 5.26 -2.41
C VAL A 81 -1.44 5.58 -3.78
N ARG A 82 -1.99 6.79 -3.96
CA ARG A 82 -2.58 7.23 -5.24
C ARG A 82 -1.54 7.30 -6.34
N TRP A 83 -0.36 7.83 -6.04
CA TRP A 83 0.77 7.92 -6.96
C TRP A 83 1.24 6.54 -7.40
N GLU A 84 1.42 5.60 -6.46
CA GLU A 84 1.83 4.24 -6.77
C GLU A 84 0.76 3.52 -7.63
N LEU A 85 -0.52 3.70 -7.30
CA LEU A 85 -1.62 3.15 -8.11
C LEU A 85 -1.62 3.72 -9.55
N ASN A 86 -1.35 5.02 -9.72
CA ASN A 86 -1.21 5.63 -11.04
C ASN A 86 -0.04 5.02 -11.85
N ASN A 87 1.09 4.78 -11.19
CA ASN A 87 2.26 4.10 -11.77
C ASN A 87 1.97 2.66 -12.22
N HIS A 88 0.91 2.05 -11.68
CA HIS A 88 0.41 0.72 -12.03
C HIS A 88 -0.84 0.74 -12.94
N GLY A 89 -1.19 1.90 -13.49
CA GLY A 89 -2.25 2.04 -14.48
C GLY A 89 -3.67 2.12 -13.93
N PHE A 90 -3.83 2.43 -12.66
CA PHE A 90 -5.11 2.85 -12.14
C PHE A 90 -5.46 4.25 -12.66
N LYS A 91 -6.74 4.48 -12.92
CA LYS A 91 -7.30 5.79 -13.29
C LYS A 91 -8.32 6.21 -12.25
N GLN A 92 -8.40 7.50 -11.97
CA GLN A 92 -9.38 8.05 -11.04
C GLN A 92 -10.70 8.31 -11.77
N ASP A 93 -11.81 7.92 -11.15
CA ASP A 93 -13.15 8.26 -11.62
C ASP A 93 -13.65 9.60 -11.04
N GLU A 94 -14.85 10.02 -11.45
CA GLU A 94 -15.51 11.25 -10.97
C GLU A 94 -15.79 11.24 -9.45
N LYS A 95 -15.75 10.08 -8.80
CA LYS A 95 -16.03 9.89 -7.37
C LYS A 95 -14.77 9.77 -6.53
N ASN A 96 -13.59 10.03 -7.11
CA ASN A 96 -12.27 9.86 -6.50
C ASN A 96 -11.98 8.40 -6.11
N ILE A 97 -12.51 7.45 -6.86
CA ILE A 97 -12.19 6.02 -6.75
C ILE A 97 -11.17 5.69 -7.84
N GLN A 98 -10.08 5.04 -7.45
CA GLN A 98 -9.07 4.58 -8.40
C GLN A 98 -9.46 3.19 -8.91
N LEU A 99 -9.58 3.08 -10.23
CA LEU A 99 -10.07 1.90 -10.94
C LEU A 99 -8.97 1.35 -11.86
N TRP A 100 -8.82 0.03 -11.88
CA TRP A 100 -7.96 -0.66 -12.83
C TRP A 100 -8.78 -1.56 -13.76
N LYS A 101 -8.48 -1.50 -15.07
CA LYS A 101 -9.09 -2.23 -16.21
C LYS A 101 -10.55 -2.67 -15.99
N ASN A 102 -11.49 -1.98 -16.65
CA ASN A 102 -12.93 -2.31 -16.60
C ASN A 102 -13.46 -2.47 -15.15
N GLU A 103 -12.93 -1.70 -14.20
CA GLU A 103 -13.35 -1.67 -12.80
C GLU A 103 -13.16 -2.97 -11.99
N VAL A 104 -12.33 -3.90 -12.47
CA VAL A 104 -12.08 -5.19 -11.80
C VAL A 104 -11.47 -5.00 -10.40
N CYS A 105 -10.67 -3.95 -10.24
CA CYS A 105 -10.00 -3.60 -8.98
C CYS A 105 -10.24 -2.12 -8.65
N ARG A 106 -10.57 -1.85 -7.40
CA ARG A 106 -10.96 -0.52 -6.91
C ARG A 106 -10.21 -0.17 -5.62
N PHE A 107 -9.72 1.05 -5.54
CA PHE A 107 -9.29 1.67 -4.29
C PHE A 107 -10.19 2.86 -3.96
N ASN A 108 -10.82 2.80 -2.79
CA ASN A 108 -11.68 3.86 -2.28
C ASN A 108 -10.97 4.56 -1.11
N GLU A 109 -10.50 5.78 -1.34
CA GLU A 109 -9.78 6.60 -0.35
C GLU A 109 -10.64 6.88 0.89
N LYS A 110 -11.92 7.24 0.70
CA LYS A 110 -12.85 7.56 1.80
C LYS A 110 -13.08 6.38 2.75
N LEU A 111 -13.18 5.17 2.20
CA LEU A 111 -13.38 3.94 2.99
C LEU A 111 -12.08 3.27 3.41
N ILE A 112 -10.94 3.75 2.89
CA ILE A 112 -9.62 3.12 2.99
C ILE A 112 -9.77 1.62 2.70
N ALA A 113 -10.27 1.32 1.50
CA ALA A 113 -10.67 -0.03 1.12
C ALA A 113 -10.19 -0.38 -0.28
N VAL A 114 -9.71 -1.62 -0.41
CA VAL A 114 -9.21 -2.23 -1.64
C VAL A 114 -10.13 -3.38 -1.98
N THR A 115 -10.92 -3.25 -3.05
CA THR A 115 -11.99 -4.18 -3.39
C THR A 115 -12.00 -4.56 -4.87
N ASN A 116 -12.75 -5.61 -5.23
CA ASN A 116 -13.10 -5.88 -6.62
C ASN A 116 -14.40 -5.18 -7.05
N ASP A 117 -14.78 -5.43 -8.30
CA ASP A 117 -16.07 -5.09 -8.90
C ASP A 117 -17.29 -5.45 -8.03
N SER A 118 -17.23 -6.61 -7.37
CA SER A 118 -18.25 -7.16 -6.46
C SER A 118 -18.18 -6.60 -5.04
N LYS A 119 -17.31 -5.61 -4.79
CA LYS A 119 -17.04 -4.98 -3.48
C LYS A 119 -16.46 -5.93 -2.42
N ALA A 120 -15.99 -7.11 -2.79
CA ALA A 120 -15.26 -8.01 -1.89
C ALA A 120 -13.83 -7.50 -1.67
N ASP A 121 -13.31 -7.67 -0.45
CA ASP A 121 -11.92 -7.34 -0.13
C ASP A 121 -10.95 -8.12 -1.04
N VAL A 122 -9.96 -7.41 -1.58
CA VAL A 122 -8.86 -7.99 -2.36
C VAL A 122 -7.53 -7.47 -1.86
N THR A 123 -6.46 -8.11 -2.33
CA THR A 123 -5.10 -7.65 -2.08
C THR A 123 -4.44 -7.28 -3.40
N PHE A 124 -3.86 -6.10 -3.46
CA PHE A 124 -3.05 -5.68 -4.59
C PHE A 124 -1.58 -6.01 -4.33
N GLY A 125 -0.95 -6.73 -5.25
CA GLY A 125 0.48 -6.99 -5.26
C GLY A 125 1.18 -5.95 -6.13
N PHE A 126 1.94 -5.07 -5.50
CA PHE A 126 2.78 -4.04 -6.15
C PHE A 126 4.22 -4.26 -5.77
N ASN A 127 5.13 -4.14 -6.74
CA ASN A 127 6.56 -4.38 -6.50
C ASN A 127 6.72 -5.73 -5.78
N ASP A 128 7.22 -5.72 -4.53
CA ASP A 128 7.36 -6.90 -3.66
C ASP A 128 6.43 -6.89 -2.44
N GLY A 129 5.48 -5.94 -2.37
CA GLY A 129 4.59 -5.76 -1.24
C GLY A 129 3.11 -6.05 -1.54
N LEU A 130 2.29 -5.95 -0.49
CA LEU A 130 0.88 -6.32 -0.53
C LEU A 130 0.00 -5.22 0.06
N LEU A 131 -0.56 -4.39 -0.82
CA LEU A 131 -1.52 -3.35 -0.46
C LEU A 131 -2.91 -3.96 -0.25
N ASN A 132 -3.44 -3.82 0.95
CA ASN A 132 -4.76 -4.34 1.31
C ASN A 132 -5.43 -3.46 2.37
N THR A 133 -6.76 -3.53 2.45
CA THR A 133 -7.60 -2.79 3.40
C THR A 133 -7.08 -2.87 4.85
N PHE A 134 -6.63 -4.05 5.30
CA PHE A 134 -6.19 -4.24 6.68
C PHE A 134 -4.88 -3.48 6.98
N LYS A 135 -3.84 -3.64 6.14
CA LYS A 135 -2.56 -2.96 6.34
C LYS A 135 -2.66 -1.45 6.18
N LEU A 136 -3.42 -0.97 5.19
CA LEU A 136 -3.63 0.47 4.99
C LEU A 136 -4.29 1.14 6.20
N ARG A 137 -5.38 0.54 6.71
CA ARG A 137 -6.04 1.05 7.91
C ARG A 137 -5.14 0.99 9.14
N LYS A 138 -4.28 -0.03 9.23
CA LYS A 138 -3.28 -0.11 10.29
C LYS A 138 -2.31 1.07 10.17
N LEU A 139 -1.65 1.24 9.02
CA LEU A 139 -0.69 2.32 8.77
C LEU A 139 -1.27 3.71 9.08
N LEU A 140 -2.48 4.01 8.60
CA LEU A 140 -3.14 5.32 8.79
C LEU A 140 -3.63 5.59 10.22
N ARG A 141 -3.65 4.57 11.09
CA ARG A 141 -4.08 4.68 12.49
C ARG A 141 -2.93 4.54 13.48
N LEU A 142 -1.73 4.22 13.01
CA LEU A 142 -0.60 3.99 13.90
C LEU A 142 -0.11 5.33 14.45
N ASN A 143 -0.14 5.44 15.78
CA ASN A 143 0.68 6.38 16.51
C ASN A 143 1.96 5.62 16.83
N TYR A 144 3.05 6.00 16.18
CA TYR A 144 4.34 5.41 16.48
C TYR A 144 4.90 6.08 17.73
N ALA A 145 5.43 5.27 18.64
CA ALA A 145 6.10 5.72 19.86
C ALA A 145 7.33 4.87 20.11
N GLY A 146 8.34 5.45 20.73
CA GLY A 146 9.63 4.82 21.00
C GLY A 146 10.79 5.69 20.52
N GLU A 147 11.97 5.09 20.39
CA GLU A 147 13.14 5.79 19.88
C GLU A 147 13.00 6.11 18.39
N GLU A 148 13.49 7.28 17.98
CA GLU A 148 13.43 7.81 16.61
C GLU A 148 13.81 6.77 15.56
N GLN A 149 14.94 6.08 15.77
CA GLN A 149 15.46 5.07 14.84
C GLN A 149 14.53 3.86 14.71
N GLU A 150 13.92 3.40 15.81
CA GLU A 150 12.97 2.30 15.77
C GLU A 150 11.69 2.69 15.04
N VAL A 151 11.19 3.90 15.30
CA VAL A 151 9.98 4.42 14.65
C VAL A 151 10.20 4.57 13.15
N GLY A 152 11.34 5.13 12.74
CA GLY A 152 11.70 5.27 11.34
C GLY A 152 11.79 3.92 10.64
N TYR A 153 12.43 2.94 11.27
CA TYR A 153 12.48 1.58 10.73
C TYR A 153 11.10 0.93 10.61
N LYS A 154 10.22 1.09 11.61
CA LYS A 154 8.86 0.55 11.60
C LYS A 154 8.03 1.16 10.45
N ILE A 155 8.09 2.48 10.25
CA ILE A 155 7.37 3.17 9.16
C ILE A 155 7.91 2.70 7.80
N ALA A 156 9.23 2.71 7.61
CA ALA A 156 9.85 2.26 6.35
C ALA A 156 9.45 0.81 6.02
N LYS A 157 9.49 -0.07 7.01
CA LYS A 157 9.07 -1.47 6.87
C LYS A 157 7.61 -1.59 6.47
N ASP A 158 6.70 -0.87 7.13
CA ASP A 158 5.26 -0.91 6.83
C ASP A 158 4.97 -0.41 5.40
N LEU A 159 5.69 0.62 4.91
CA LEU A 159 5.58 1.13 3.53
C LEU A 159 6.04 0.09 2.50
N VAL A 160 7.22 -0.51 2.72
CA VAL A 160 7.74 -1.58 1.84
C VAL A 160 6.81 -2.79 1.83
N GLU A 161 6.28 -3.16 2.99
CA GLU A 161 5.33 -4.27 3.14
C GLU A 161 3.99 -4.06 2.42
N LEU A 162 3.62 -2.80 2.16
CA LEU A 162 2.48 -2.41 1.33
C LEU A 162 2.83 -2.30 -0.16
N GLY A 163 4.12 -2.38 -0.51
CA GLY A 163 4.61 -2.25 -1.88
C GLY A 163 4.76 -0.80 -2.32
N LEU A 164 4.77 0.14 -1.38
CA LEU A 164 4.90 1.57 -1.66
C LEU A 164 6.37 1.94 -1.74
N LYS A 165 6.80 2.43 -2.90
CA LYS A 165 8.11 3.06 -3.05
C LYS A 165 7.96 4.52 -2.65
N VAL A 166 8.85 5.03 -1.81
CA VAL A 166 8.78 6.42 -1.33
C VAL A 166 10.14 7.06 -1.55
N PRO A 167 10.22 8.21 -2.25
CA PRO A 167 11.46 8.99 -2.36
C PRO A 167 12.02 9.35 -0.98
N LYS A 168 13.35 9.43 -0.87
CA LYS A 168 14.03 9.62 0.42
C LYS A 168 13.59 10.93 1.10
N GLU A 169 13.51 12.00 0.35
CA GLU A 169 13.14 13.34 0.81
C GLU A 169 11.69 13.35 1.32
N LEU A 170 10.79 12.72 0.58
CA LEU A 170 9.39 12.56 0.97
C LEU A 170 9.25 11.71 2.24
N PHE A 171 10.05 10.65 2.37
CA PHE A 171 10.06 9.82 3.56
C PHE A 171 10.52 10.61 4.79
N ILE A 172 11.57 11.43 4.68
CA ILE A 172 12.05 12.28 5.78
C ILE A 172 10.95 13.26 6.21
N GLY A 173 10.31 13.95 5.26
CA GLY A 173 9.22 14.87 5.56
C GLY A 173 7.98 14.20 6.18
N LEU A 174 7.63 13.01 5.69
CA LEU A 174 6.56 12.21 6.28
C LEU A 174 6.91 11.78 7.72
N PHE A 175 8.15 11.33 7.93
CA PHE A 175 8.63 10.89 9.24
C PHE A 175 8.54 12.01 10.28
N GLN A 176 9.01 13.21 9.94
CA GLN A 176 8.94 14.40 10.81
C GLN A 176 7.52 14.80 11.21
N LYS A 177 6.49 14.38 10.48
CA LYS A 177 5.08 14.63 10.82
C LYS A 177 4.45 13.51 11.67
N MET A 178 5.08 12.35 11.72
CA MET A 178 4.56 11.16 12.39
C MET A 178 5.24 10.87 13.72
N TYR A 179 6.42 11.43 13.95
CA TYR A 179 7.24 11.34 15.16
C TYR A 179 7.35 12.72 15.80
#